data_AF-A0A9P3EMD7-F1
#
_entry.id   AF-A0A9P3EMD7-F1
#
_cell.length_a   1.000
_cell.length_b   1.000
_cell.length_c   1.000
_cell.angle_alpha   90.00
_cell.angle_beta   90.00
_cell.angle_gamma   90.00
#
_symmetry.space_group_name_H-M   'P 1'
#
loop_
_entity.id
_entity.type
_entity.pdbx_description
1 polymer ?
#
loop_
_entity_poly.entity_id
_entity_poly.type
_entity_poly.pdbx_seq_one_letter_code
_entity_poly.pdbx_strand_id
1 'polypeptide(L)' 'MGRIWKLAKPRHLGKAGLAILSDGGDFAEGIMAYEGNWLGGETFVSFDKKAVSLLARQGLPTRLL' A
#
# COMPACT_ATOMS: atom_id res chain seq x y z
N MET A 1 6.91 29.22 -5.76
CA MET A 1 6.39 28.44 -4.62
C MET A 1 5.49 27.33 -5.16
N GLY A 2 6.04 26.14 -5.45
CA GLY A 2 5.33 25.05 -6.13
C GLY A 2 4.43 24.27 -5.16
N ARG A 3 3.25 23.85 -5.64
CA ARG A 3 2.20 23.16 -4.85
C ARG A 3 2.73 21.89 -4.18
N ILE A 4 2.54 21.77 -2.86
CA ILE A 4 3.04 20.70 -1.99
C ILE A 4 2.04 19.52 -1.85
N TRP A 5 1.01 19.44 -2.70
CA TRP A 5 -0.08 18.46 -2.54
C TRP A 5 -0.04 17.41 -3.65
N LYS A 6 0.68 16.30 -3.43
CA LYS A 6 0.70 15.16 -4.36
C LYS A 6 -0.57 14.32 -4.19
N LEU A 7 -1.66 14.71 -4.86
CA LEU A 7 -2.92 13.97 -4.84
C LEU A 7 -2.80 12.62 -5.58
N ALA A 8 -2.98 11.51 -4.87
CA ALA A 8 -3.17 10.19 -5.48
C ALA A 8 -4.51 10.17 -6.24
N LYS A 9 -4.59 9.56 -7.43
CA LYS A 9 -5.88 9.48 -8.13
C LYS A 9 -6.79 8.42 -7.47
N PRO A 10 -8.06 8.73 -7.15
CA PRO A 10 -8.96 7.80 -6.46
C PRO A 10 -9.15 6.44 -7.14
N ARG A 11 -9.09 6.38 -8.48
CA ARG A 11 -9.20 5.12 -9.24
C ARG A 11 -8.02 4.17 -9.02
N HIS A 12 -6.82 4.68 -8.74
CA HIS A 12 -5.64 3.83 -8.49
C HIS A 12 -5.64 3.31 -7.06
N LEU A 13 -6.08 4.14 -6.12
CA LEU A 13 -6.31 3.75 -4.72
C LEU A 13 -7.29 2.57 -4.63
N GLY A 14 -8.48 2.72 -5.21
CA GLY A 14 -9.47 1.64 -5.20
C GLY A 14 -8.96 0.32 -5.78
N LYS A 15 -8.13 0.36 -6.83
CA LYS A 15 -7.52 -0.84 -7.40
C LYS A 15 -6.50 -1.49 -6.47
N ALA A 16 -5.67 -0.71 -5.79
CA ALA A 16 -4.68 -1.24 -4.86
C ALA A 16 -5.36 -1.93 -3.67
N GLY A 17 -6.40 -1.30 -3.10
CA GLY A 17 -7.18 -1.92 -2.03
C GLY A 17 -7.92 -3.19 -2.50
N LEU A 18 -8.52 -3.16 -3.70
CA LEU A 18 -9.21 -4.34 -4.25
C LEU A 18 -8.25 -5.51 -4.53
N ALA A 19 -7.01 -5.24 -4.94
CA ALA A 19 -6.01 -6.28 -5.16
C ALA A 19 -5.70 -7.05 -3.87
N ILE A 20 -5.45 -6.34 -2.76
CA ILE A 20 -5.19 -6.97 -1.46
C ILE A 20 -6.43 -7.66 -0.90
N LEU A 21 -7.60 -7.05 -1.02
CA LEU A 21 -8.86 -7.66 -0.60
C LEU A 21 -9.12 -8.98 -1.34
N SER A 22 -8.82 -9.04 -2.64
CA SER A 22 -8.97 -10.25 -3.46
C SER A 22 -8.02 -11.38 -3.07
N ASP A 23 -6.85 -11.04 -2.53
CA ASP A 23 -5.88 -12.01 -1.98
C ASP A 23 -6.19 -12.36 -0.50
N GLY A 24 -7.32 -11.88 0.04
CA GLY A 24 -7.80 -12.17 1.38
C GLY A 24 -7.25 -11.27 2.49
N GLY A 25 -6.59 -10.15 2.14
CA GLY A 25 -6.12 -9.12 3.08
C GLY A 25 -7.17 -8.05 3.37
N ASP A 26 -6.75 -6.98 4.04
CA ASP A 26 -7.61 -5.81 4.24
C ASP A 26 -7.46 -4.81 3.08
N PHE A 27 -8.57 -4.30 2.58
CA PHE A 27 -8.58 -3.22 1.58
C PHE A 27 -7.71 -2.03 2.02
N ALA A 28 -7.72 -1.68 3.31
CA ALA A 28 -6.94 -0.57 3.86
C ALA A 28 -5.43 -0.78 3.73
N GLU A 29 -4.93 -2.01 3.81
CA GLU A 29 -3.50 -2.32 3.66
C GLU A 29 -3.00 -2.01 2.24
N GLY A 30 -3.81 -2.33 1.23
CA GLY A 30 -3.50 -1.99 -0.16
C GLY A 30 -3.51 -0.47 -0.41
N ILE A 31 -4.44 0.24 0.21
CA ILE A 31 -4.48 1.71 0.17
C ILE A 31 -3.24 2.31 0.82
N MET A 32 -2.91 1.90 2.04
CA MET A 32 -1.76 2.42 2.80
C MET A 32 -0.44 2.15 2.08
N ALA A 33 -0.25 0.94 1.54
CA ALA A 33 0.96 0.60 0.79
C ALA A 33 1.10 1.45 -0.48
N TYR A 34 0.00 1.64 -1.22
CA TYR A 34 -0.01 2.46 -2.44
C TYR A 34 0.22 3.94 -2.13
N GLU A 35 -0.45 4.50 -1.12
CA GLU A 35 -0.28 5.90 -0.72
C GLU A 35 1.12 6.17 -0.19
N GLY A 36 1.64 5.28 0.66
CA GLY A 36 3.01 5.36 1.15
C GLY A 36 4.00 5.43 0.01
N ASN A 37 3.93 4.49 -0.94
CA ASN A 37 4.79 4.49 -2.13
C ASN A 37 4.59 5.73 -3.00
N TRP A 38 3.34 6.18 -3.18
CA TRP A 38 3.04 7.40 -3.92
C TRP A 38 3.66 8.65 -3.28
N LEU A 39 3.68 8.72 -1.95
CA LEU A 39 4.29 9.81 -1.18
C LEU A 39 5.82 9.68 -1.03
N GLY A 40 6.42 8.61 -1.54
CA GLY A 40 7.87 8.38 -1.54
C GLY A 40 8.38 7.45 -0.43
N GLY A 41 7.49 6.74 0.25
CA GLY A 41 7.86 5.65 1.17
C GLY A 41 8.39 4.44 0.40
N GLU A 42 9.47 3.84 0.89
CA GLU A 42 10.19 2.77 0.17
C GLU A 42 9.81 1.36 0.64
N THR A 43 9.37 1.21 1.90
CA THR A 43 9.08 -0.09 2.51
C THR A 43 7.79 0.01 3.30
N PHE A 44 6.88 -0.93 3.08
CA PHE A 44 5.70 -1.10 3.92
C PHE A 44 6.08 -1.83 5.20
N VAL A 45 5.90 -1.18 6.34
CA VAL A 45 6.30 -1.71 7.65
C VAL A 45 5.04 -1.94 8.50
N SER A 46 4.88 -3.14 9.05
CA SER A 46 3.74 -3.48 9.91
C SER A 46 4.10 -4.57 10.92
N PHE A 47 3.32 -4.67 11.99
CA PHE A 47 3.34 -5.80 12.93
C PHE A 47 2.41 -6.95 12.48
N ASP A 48 1.57 -6.70 11.47
CA ASP A 48 0.69 -7.71 10.90
C ASP A 48 1.44 -8.60 9.90
N LYS A 49 1.66 -9.86 10.29
CA LYS A 49 2.31 -10.88 9.46
C LYS A 49 1.59 -11.16 8.16
N LYS A 50 0.25 -11.13 8.17
CA LYS A 50 -0.57 -11.42 6.99
C LYS A 50 -0.46 -10.26 6.00
N ALA A 51 -0.58 -9.02 6.46
CA ALA A 51 -0.41 -7.82 5.63
C ALA A 51 0.93 -7.82 4.89
N VAL A 52 2.01 -8.02 5.66
CA VAL A 52 3.39 -8.10 5.14
C VAL A 52 3.51 -9.22 4.11
N SER A 53 2.98 -10.40 4.40
CA SER A 53 3.08 -11.55 3.49
C SER A 53 2.32 -11.33 2.19
N LEU A 54 1.12 -10.74 2.24
CA LEU A 54 0.31 -10.47 1.05
C LEU A 54 0.96 -9.40 0.16
N LEU A 55 1.42 -8.30 0.75
CA LEU A 55 2.10 -7.23 0.01
C LEU A 55 3.46 -7.71 -0.56
N ALA A 56 4.20 -8.54 0.17
CA ALA A 56 5.43 -9.15 -0.32
C ALA A 56 5.20 -10.05 -1.54
N ARG A 57 4.10 -10.83 -1.55
CA ARG A 57 3.71 -11.68 -2.68
C ARG A 57 3.37 -10.87 -3.94
N GLN A 58 2.96 -9.62 -3.77
CA GLN A 58 2.73 -8.68 -4.88
C GLN A 58 4.03 -7.98 -5.34
N GLY A 59 5.19 -8.35 -4.77
CA GLY A 59 6.50 -7.81 -5.13
C GLY A 59 6.85 -6.48 -4.46
N LEU A 60 6.07 -6.04 -3.47
CA LEU A 60 6.35 -4.80 -2.75
C LEU A 60 7.43 -5.03 -1.68
N PRO A 61 8.33 -4.06 -1.44
CA PRO A 61 9.25 -4.12 -0.32
C PRO A 61 8.47 -4.00 1.01
N THR A 62 8.62 -5.00 1.87
CA THR A 62 7.90 -5.06 3.15
C THR A 62 8.83 -5.44 4.30
N ARG A 63 8.50 -5.01 5.53
CA ARG A 63 9.20 -5.42 6.76
C ARG A 63 8.20 -5.72 7.88
N LEU A 64 8.32 -6.91 8.45
CA LEU A 64 7.65 -7.27 9.71
C LEU A 64 8.44 -6.70 10.89
N LEU A 65 7.74 -6.04 11.81
CA LEU A 65 8.27 -5.63 13.12
C LEU A 65 7.80 -6.56 14.25
#